data_AF-A0A9Q1KPI9-F1
#
_entry.id   AF-A0A9Q1KPI9-F1
#
_cell.length_a   1.000
_cell.length_b   1.000
_cell.length_c   1.000
_cell.angle_alpha   90.00
_cell.angle_beta   90.00
_cell.angle_gamma   90.00
#
_symmetry.space_group_name_H-M   'P 1'
#
loop_
_entity.id
_entity.type
_entity.pdbx_description
1 polymer ?
#
loop_
_entity_poly.entity_id
_entity_poly.type
_entity_poly.pdbx_seq_one_letter_code
_entity_poly.pdbx_strand_id
1 'polypeptide(L)'
;MAASETANGSSLRNAFGNVLAFFILILIGVLAFSIRLFSVIKYESVIHEFDPYFNYRVTQSGETPELQHKICLDHDAVIFYEHYLTKNGIYDFWNWFDDRTWYPLGRVIGGTVYPGLTLTAGSIWWLLQSLNIPLSVETVCVFTAPIFSAFASWATYLLTKEVKGPGAGLTAALLLAMVPSYISRSVAGSYDNEAVAIFALIFTFYLYVKTLNTGSLFYATLNSIAYFYMVCSWGGYTFIINLIPMHVLLCIVTGRYSHRLYIAYAPLVVLGTLLAALVPVVGFNAVMTSEHFASFLVFIILHVIALVYYIKGVLSPQMFKVAVTLVVSIGLAVCCAVAAVLVALVASSPTKGWSGRSLSLLDPYVAILAYLSEISLALRARLDSQKSEAQFVVPCKGSSPAHSLSSEKPALFCTSD
;
A
#
# COMPACT_ATOMS: atom_id res chain seq x y z
N MET A 1 -7.05 26.65 52.06
CA MET A 1 -7.85 25.41 51.94
C MET A 1 -8.75 25.40 50.70
N ALA A 2 -9.47 26.47 50.34
CA ALA A 2 -10.37 26.49 49.18
C ALA A 2 -9.71 26.25 47.78
N ALA A 3 -8.44 26.63 47.59
CA ALA A 3 -7.71 26.34 46.34
C ALA A 3 -7.30 24.85 46.20
N SER A 4 -7.23 24.11 47.30
CA SER A 4 -6.86 22.68 47.31
C SER A 4 -8.05 21.79 46.98
N GLU A 5 -9.25 22.14 47.42
CA GLU A 5 -10.47 21.37 47.16
C GLU A 5 -10.95 21.48 45.71
N THR A 6 -10.81 22.66 45.11
CA THR A 6 -11.14 22.90 43.69
C THR A 6 -10.17 22.19 42.74
N ALA A 7 -8.87 22.14 43.08
CA ALA A 7 -7.88 21.36 42.35
C ALA A 7 -8.19 19.84 42.39
N ASN A 8 -8.56 19.30 43.56
CA ASN A 8 -8.93 17.89 43.71
C ASN A 8 -10.19 17.50 42.92
N GLY A 9 -11.21 18.35 42.90
CA GLY A 9 -12.43 18.11 42.11
C GLY A 9 -12.18 18.06 40.60
N SER A 10 -11.26 18.90 40.09
CA SER A 10 -10.87 18.89 38.67
C SER A 10 -10.03 17.66 38.29
N SER A 11 -9.14 17.21 39.18
CA SER A 11 -8.32 16.02 38.99
C SER A 11 -9.18 14.75 38.96
N LEU A 12 -10.13 14.61 39.91
CA LEU A 12 -11.08 13.51 39.94
C LEU A 12 -11.95 13.46 38.67
N ARG A 13 -12.50 14.61 38.24
CA ARG A 13 -13.30 14.66 37.00
C ARG A 13 -12.50 14.25 35.76
N ASN A 14 -11.23 14.65 35.67
CA ASN A 14 -10.34 14.27 34.57
C ASN A 14 -9.97 12.77 34.64
N ALA A 15 -9.74 12.23 35.82
CA ALA A 15 -9.47 10.81 36.02
C ALA A 15 -10.68 9.96 35.61
N PHE A 16 -11.88 10.28 36.10
CA PHE A 16 -13.13 9.63 35.69
C PHE A 16 -13.39 9.76 34.18
N GLY A 17 -13.16 10.94 33.61
CA GLY A 17 -13.29 11.16 32.17
C GLY A 17 -12.34 10.29 31.33
N ASN A 18 -11.10 10.12 31.79
CA ASN A 18 -10.12 9.26 31.12
C ASN A 18 -10.47 7.77 31.23
N VAL A 19 -10.94 7.32 32.39
CA VAL A 19 -11.39 5.93 32.61
C VAL A 19 -12.60 5.63 31.73
N LEU A 20 -13.58 6.54 31.68
CA LEU A 20 -14.75 6.41 30.81
C LEU A 20 -14.35 6.36 29.34
N ALA A 21 -13.46 7.25 28.89
CA ALA A 21 -12.96 7.26 27.52
C ALA A 21 -12.26 5.93 27.16
N PHE A 22 -11.46 5.38 28.08
CA PHE A 22 -10.81 4.09 27.89
C PHE A 22 -11.83 2.94 27.74
N PHE A 23 -12.86 2.92 28.60
CA PHE A 23 -13.93 1.92 28.51
C PHE A 23 -14.72 2.02 27.18
N ILE A 24 -15.04 3.24 26.75
CA ILE A 24 -15.70 3.48 25.46
C ILE A 24 -14.83 2.98 24.30
N LEU A 25 -13.50 3.18 24.35
CA LEU A 25 -12.59 2.69 23.31
C LEU A 25 -12.54 1.16 23.25
N ILE A 26 -12.59 0.47 24.39
CA ILE A 26 -12.70 -0.98 24.43
C ILE A 26 -14.01 -1.43 23.76
N LEU A 27 -15.14 -0.81 24.13
CA LEU A 27 -16.43 -1.12 23.51
C LEU A 27 -16.43 -0.86 22.00
N ILE A 28 -15.82 0.22 21.52
CA ILE A 28 -15.66 0.50 20.09
C ILE A 28 -14.80 -0.57 19.42
N GLY A 29 -13.72 -1.03 20.06
CA GLY A 29 -12.87 -2.10 19.54
C GLY A 29 -13.64 -3.42 19.41
N VAL A 30 -14.38 -3.80 20.46
CA VAL A 30 -15.25 -4.99 20.44
C VAL A 30 -16.32 -4.86 19.35
N LEU A 31 -16.98 -3.71 19.26
CA LEU A 31 -17.99 -3.45 18.23
C LEU A 31 -17.40 -3.56 16.81
N ALA A 32 -16.23 -2.94 16.57
CA ALA A 32 -15.55 -2.97 15.28
C ALA A 32 -15.22 -4.41 14.86
N PHE A 33 -14.76 -5.22 15.81
CA PHE A 33 -14.46 -6.64 15.59
C PHE A 33 -15.74 -7.44 15.32
N SER A 34 -16.75 -7.37 16.20
CA SER A 34 -17.96 -8.18 16.13
C SER A 34 -18.78 -7.95 14.85
N ILE A 35 -18.92 -6.71 14.38
CA ILE A 35 -19.67 -6.40 13.15
C ILE A 35 -19.04 -7.05 11.91
N ARG A 36 -17.74 -7.39 11.94
CA ARG A 36 -17.02 -7.98 10.79
C ARG A 36 -17.08 -9.50 10.74
N LEU A 37 -17.74 -10.15 11.71
CA LEU A 37 -17.81 -11.60 11.81
C LEU A 37 -19.02 -12.23 11.12
N PHE A 38 -19.92 -11.45 10.52
CA PHE A 38 -21.16 -11.98 9.94
C PHE A 38 -20.94 -13.07 8.88
N SER A 39 -19.89 -12.95 8.05
CA SER A 39 -19.55 -13.99 7.06
C SER A 39 -19.20 -15.31 7.73
N VAL A 40 -18.29 -15.26 8.72
CA VAL A 40 -17.82 -16.42 9.47
C VAL A 40 -18.91 -17.07 10.31
N ILE A 41 -19.82 -16.28 10.89
CA ILE A 41 -20.92 -16.81 11.73
C ILE A 41 -21.99 -17.49 10.86
N LYS A 42 -22.28 -16.92 9.68
CA LYS A 42 -23.33 -17.44 8.79
C LYS A 42 -22.86 -18.63 7.96
N TYR A 43 -21.58 -18.64 7.60
CA TYR A 43 -20.96 -19.63 6.75
C TYR A 43 -19.80 -20.30 7.52
N GLU A 44 -18.68 -20.55 6.85
CA GLU A 44 -17.48 -21.13 7.45
C GLU A 44 -16.36 -20.07 7.51
N SER A 45 -15.38 -20.29 8.39
CA SER A 45 -14.19 -19.44 8.49
C SER A 45 -13.21 -19.72 7.36
N VAL A 46 -13.54 -19.26 6.16
CA VAL A 46 -12.74 -19.46 4.95
C VAL A 46 -12.38 -18.11 4.34
N ILE A 47 -11.32 -18.08 3.55
CA ILE A 47 -10.91 -16.90 2.81
C ILE A 47 -11.89 -16.64 1.66
N HIS A 48 -12.26 -15.37 1.49
CA HIS A 48 -13.24 -14.93 0.50
C HIS A 48 -12.58 -14.08 -0.59
N GLU A 49 -13.26 -13.96 -1.73
CA GLU A 49 -12.77 -13.26 -2.93
C GLU A 49 -11.56 -13.94 -3.60
N PHE A 50 -11.06 -13.37 -4.70
CA PHE A 50 -10.01 -13.99 -5.51
C PHE A 50 -8.61 -13.59 -5.04
N ASP A 51 -8.39 -12.29 -4.80
CA ASP A 51 -7.08 -11.72 -4.47
C ASP A 51 -6.49 -12.28 -3.16
N PRO A 52 -7.27 -12.45 -2.07
CA PRO A 52 -6.76 -12.96 -0.80
C PRO A 52 -6.15 -14.36 -0.84
N TYR A 53 -6.52 -15.22 -1.79
CA TYR A 53 -5.93 -16.56 -1.92
C TYR A 53 -4.44 -16.49 -2.26
N PHE A 54 -4.01 -15.50 -3.06
CA PHE A 54 -2.59 -15.31 -3.32
C PHE A 54 -1.86 -14.88 -2.05
N ASN A 55 -2.40 -13.91 -1.31
CA ASN A 55 -1.79 -13.44 -0.06
C ASN A 55 -1.70 -14.58 0.96
N TYR A 56 -2.76 -15.37 1.09
CA TYR A 56 -2.78 -16.55 1.95
C TYR A 56 -1.74 -17.58 1.53
N ARG A 57 -1.69 -17.92 0.23
CA ARG A 57 -0.66 -18.79 -0.32
C ARG A 57 0.73 -18.23 -0.07
N VAL A 58 0.95 -16.93 -0.12
CA VAL A 58 2.26 -16.35 0.19
C VAL A 58 2.59 -16.45 1.68
N THR A 59 1.58 -16.36 2.55
CA THR A 59 1.71 -16.60 3.99
C THR A 59 1.90 -18.09 4.33
N GLN A 60 1.31 -19.00 3.55
CA GLN A 60 1.33 -20.45 3.74
C GLN A 60 2.53 -21.12 3.03
N SER A 61 2.73 -20.80 1.76
CA SER A 61 3.50 -21.52 0.72
C SER A 61 4.85 -20.92 0.36
N GLY A 62 5.72 -20.68 1.33
CA GLY A 62 6.95 -21.42 1.07
C GLY A 62 6.54 -22.89 1.18
N GLU A 63 6.78 -23.79 0.26
CA GLU A 63 6.54 -25.23 0.47
C GLU A 63 7.28 -25.90 -0.67
N THR A 64 8.45 -26.46 -0.35
CA THR A 64 9.27 -27.14 -1.33
C THR A 64 8.55 -28.42 -1.77
N PRO A 65 8.62 -28.80 -3.06
CA PRO A 65 7.86 -29.93 -3.59
C PRO A 65 8.24 -31.31 -3.02
N GLU A 66 9.30 -31.43 -2.23
CA GLU A 66 9.82 -32.73 -1.78
C GLU A 66 8.96 -33.43 -0.71
N LEU A 67 8.00 -32.73 -0.08
CA LEU A 67 7.15 -33.32 0.95
C LEU A 67 5.77 -33.79 0.47
N GLN A 68 5.46 -33.69 -0.83
CA GLN A 68 4.21 -34.27 -1.37
C GLN A 68 4.34 -35.79 -1.63
N HIS A 69 5.56 -36.31 -1.84
CA HIS A 69 5.77 -37.72 -2.18
C HIS A 69 5.82 -38.65 -0.96
N LYS A 70 5.98 -38.10 0.26
CA LYS A 70 6.10 -38.92 1.49
C LYS A 70 4.75 -39.24 2.15
N ILE A 71 3.64 -38.74 1.60
CA ILE A 71 2.29 -38.86 2.19
C ILE A 71 1.54 -40.11 1.68
N CYS A 72 2.01 -40.78 0.62
CA CYS A 72 1.32 -41.94 0.04
C CYS A 72 1.78 -43.32 0.54
N LEU A 73 2.70 -43.42 1.53
CA LEU A 73 3.27 -44.72 1.92
C LEU A 73 3.13 -45.15 3.38
N ASP A 74 2.62 -44.33 4.29
CA ASP A 74 2.38 -44.77 5.67
C ASP A 74 0.92 -44.53 6.07
N HIS A 75 0.16 -45.62 6.17
CA HIS A 75 -1.26 -45.64 6.49
C HIS A 75 -1.59 -45.38 7.97
N ASP A 76 -0.60 -45.07 8.81
CA ASP A 76 -0.75 -44.79 10.26
C ASP A 76 -0.11 -43.44 10.69
N ALA A 77 0.09 -42.52 9.76
CA ALA A 77 0.62 -41.20 10.03
C ALA A 77 -0.50 -40.16 10.23
N VAL A 78 -1.09 -40.13 11.43
CA VAL A 78 -1.79 -38.93 11.95
C VAL A 78 -0.72 -37.87 12.26
N ILE A 79 -0.20 -37.20 11.22
CA ILE A 79 0.95 -36.29 11.33
C ILE A 79 0.55 -34.87 10.89
N PHE A 80 0.49 -33.99 11.90
CA PHE A 80 0.77 -32.56 11.91
C PHE A 80 0.90 -31.86 10.55
N TYR A 81 -0.12 -31.09 10.19
CA TYR A 81 -0.10 -30.15 9.06
C TYR A 81 0.51 -28.79 9.44
N GLU A 82 1.02 -28.09 8.41
CA GLU A 82 1.08 -26.63 8.25
C GLU A 82 2.35 -25.87 8.71
N HIS A 83 3.34 -25.70 7.82
CA HIS A 83 4.56 -24.93 8.10
C HIS A 83 5.15 -24.29 6.86
N TYR A 84 5.37 -22.97 6.82
CA TYR A 84 6.55 -22.49 6.06
C TYR A 84 7.08 -21.06 6.19
N LEU A 85 6.28 -20.02 6.48
CA LEU A 85 6.88 -18.73 6.95
C LEU A 85 7.79 -18.95 8.18
N THR A 86 7.61 -20.10 8.82
CA THR A 86 8.23 -20.54 10.07
C THR A 86 9.19 -21.71 9.96
N LYS A 87 9.43 -22.30 8.78
CA LYS A 87 10.52 -23.28 8.58
C LYS A 87 11.70 -22.75 7.76
N ASN A 88 11.43 -21.95 6.73
CA ASN A 88 12.44 -21.43 5.81
C ASN A 88 12.88 -19.98 6.14
N GLY A 89 12.17 -19.34 7.06
CA GLY A 89 12.52 -18.03 7.59
C GLY A 89 12.33 -16.88 6.58
N ILE A 90 12.58 -15.66 7.06
CA ILE A 90 12.38 -14.42 6.28
C ILE A 90 13.32 -14.34 5.07
N TYR A 91 14.50 -14.97 5.14
CA TYR A 91 15.51 -14.94 4.07
C TYR A 91 15.08 -15.74 2.83
N ASP A 92 14.49 -16.91 3.02
CA ASP A 92 13.99 -17.72 1.91
C ASP A 92 12.76 -17.08 1.28
N PHE A 93 11.90 -16.47 2.10
CA PHE A 93 10.79 -15.64 1.59
C PHE A 93 11.29 -14.51 0.68
N TRP A 94 12.38 -13.83 1.08
CA TRP A 94 12.97 -12.76 0.27
C TRP A 94 13.48 -13.26 -1.09
N ASN A 95 14.02 -14.48 -1.15
CA ASN A 95 14.59 -15.04 -2.37
C ASN A 95 13.64 -16.02 -3.09
N TRP A 96 12.35 -16.03 -2.74
CA TRP A 96 11.42 -17.01 -3.26
C TRP A 96 11.05 -16.75 -4.72
N PHE A 97 11.32 -17.75 -5.57
CA PHE A 97 10.84 -17.86 -6.95
C PHE A 97 9.74 -18.92 -7.03
N ASP A 98 8.54 -18.52 -7.47
CA ASP A 98 7.39 -19.40 -7.68
C ASP A 98 7.35 -19.86 -9.14
N ASP A 99 7.66 -21.13 -9.35
CA ASP A 99 7.62 -21.82 -10.64
C ASP A 99 6.21 -22.31 -11.03
N ARG A 100 5.27 -22.30 -10.08
CA ARG A 100 3.89 -22.78 -10.30
C ARG A 100 2.96 -21.72 -10.86
N THR A 101 3.32 -20.45 -10.78
CA THR A 101 2.54 -19.35 -11.37
C THR A 101 3.22 -18.84 -12.64
N TRP A 102 2.43 -18.30 -13.58
CA TRP A 102 2.96 -17.72 -14.82
C TRP A 102 3.79 -18.70 -15.68
N TYR A 103 3.35 -19.94 -15.85
CA TYR A 103 4.02 -20.88 -16.77
C TYR A 103 4.07 -20.28 -18.19
N PRO A 104 5.23 -20.26 -18.87
CA PRO A 104 6.51 -20.90 -18.53
C PRO A 104 7.55 -19.99 -17.84
N LEU A 105 7.22 -18.74 -17.50
CA LEU A 105 8.16 -17.74 -16.98
C LEU A 105 8.44 -17.88 -15.49
N GLY A 106 7.45 -18.27 -14.68
CA GLY A 106 7.53 -18.18 -13.22
C GLY A 106 7.36 -16.75 -12.70
N ARG A 107 7.38 -16.59 -11.36
CA ARG A 107 7.28 -15.27 -10.69
C ARG A 107 8.23 -15.19 -9.49
N VAL A 108 9.06 -14.14 -9.46
CA VAL A 108 9.85 -13.79 -8.27
C VAL A 108 8.94 -13.16 -7.22
N ILE A 109 8.61 -13.85 -6.13
CA ILE A 109 7.62 -13.38 -5.15
C ILE A 109 8.19 -12.27 -4.29
N GLY A 110 9.37 -12.47 -3.69
CA GLY A 110 9.99 -11.48 -2.81
C GLY A 110 10.04 -10.10 -3.46
N GLY A 111 10.59 -10.01 -4.67
CA GLY A 111 10.74 -8.75 -5.39
C GLY A 111 9.45 -8.12 -5.95
N THR A 112 8.31 -8.83 -5.96
CA THR A 112 7.09 -8.36 -6.65
C THR A 112 5.86 -8.23 -5.74
N VAL A 113 6.02 -8.42 -4.42
CA VAL A 113 4.93 -8.37 -3.45
C VAL A 113 5.27 -7.42 -2.30
N TYR A 114 4.24 -6.76 -1.77
CA TYR A 114 4.32 -5.97 -0.54
C TYR A 114 4.32 -6.91 0.67
N PRO A 115 5.41 -7.01 1.45
CA PRO A 115 5.54 -8.04 2.48
C PRO A 115 4.80 -7.71 3.79
N GLY A 116 4.18 -6.54 3.91
CA GLY A 116 3.64 -6.03 5.17
C GLY A 116 2.52 -6.90 5.73
N LEU A 117 1.55 -7.31 4.89
CA LEU A 117 0.43 -8.16 5.33
C LEU A 117 0.91 -9.56 5.76
N THR A 118 1.79 -10.17 4.97
CA THR A 118 2.28 -11.54 5.18
C THR A 118 3.18 -11.61 6.41
N LEU A 119 4.11 -10.65 6.58
CA LEU A 119 4.95 -10.55 7.76
C LEU A 119 4.14 -10.25 9.03
N THR A 120 3.07 -9.44 8.92
CA THR A 120 2.19 -9.15 10.05
C THR A 120 1.45 -10.39 10.53
N ALA A 121 0.79 -11.12 9.62
CA ALA A 121 0.10 -12.36 9.96
C ALA A 121 1.07 -13.44 10.47
N GLY A 122 2.24 -13.59 9.83
CA GLY A 122 3.28 -14.53 10.26
C GLY A 122 3.82 -14.19 11.66
N SER A 123 4.00 -12.91 11.98
CA SER A 123 4.43 -12.47 13.32
C SER A 123 3.36 -12.72 14.39
N ILE A 124 2.09 -12.49 14.07
CA ILE A 124 0.96 -12.80 14.96
C ILE A 124 0.91 -14.31 15.23
N TRP A 125 1.02 -15.12 14.19
CA TRP A 125 1.06 -16.58 14.31
C TRP A 125 2.25 -17.04 15.17
N TRP A 126 3.45 -16.54 14.89
CA TRP A 126 4.66 -16.90 15.65
C TRP A 126 4.52 -16.54 17.14
N LEU A 127 3.94 -15.37 17.45
CA LEU A 127 3.66 -14.95 18.81
C LEU A 127 2.67 -15.90 19.50
N LEU A 128 1.57 -16.27 18.83
CA LEU A 128 0.56 -17.20 19.37
C LEU A 128 1.15 -18.59 19.67
N GLN A 129 2.00 -19.10 18.76
CA GLN A 129 2.71 -20.36 18.97
C GLN A 129 3.71 -20.28 20.13
N SER A 130 4.41 -19.15 20.29
CA SER A 130 5.31 -18.93 21.43
C SER A 130 4.58 -18.91 22.79
N LEU A 131 3.29 -18.61 22.78
CA LEU A 131 2.39 -18.64 23.93
C LEU A 131 1.64 -19.98 24.07
N ASN A 132 2.02 -21.00 23.30
CA ASN A 132 1.42 -22.33 23.30
C ASN A 132 -0.08 -22.34 22.94
N ILE A 133 -0.53 -21.41 22.08
CA ILE A 133 -1.91 -21.37 21.56
C ILE A 133 -1.90 -21.94 20.13
N PRO A 134 -2.26 -23.22 19.91
CA PRO A 134 -2.13 -23.89 18.62
C PRO A 134 -3.24 -23.47 17.64
N LEU A 135 -3.05 -22.36 16.93
CA LEU A 135 -3.96 -21.89 15.88
C LEU A 135 -3.39 -22.14 14.49
N SER A 136 -4.26 -22.52 13.54
CA SER A 136 -3.87 -22.64 12.14
C SER A 136 -3.53 -21.28 11.53
N VAL A 137 -2.68 -21.28 10.51
CA VAL A 137 -2.30 -20.04 9.80
C VAL A 137 -3.51 -19.42 9.11
N GLU A 138 -4.40 -20.26 8.56
CA GLU A 138 -5.67 -19.84 7.98
C GLU A 138 -6.51 -19.01 8.95
N THR A 139 -6.67 -19.50 10.19
CA THR A 139 -7.45 -18.81 11.23
C THR A 139 -6.87 -17.42 11.50
N VAL A 140 -5.54 -17.29 11.60
CA VAL A 140 -4.87 -15.99 11.79
C VAL A 140 -5.13 -15.06 10.61
N CYS A 141 -5.04 -15.56 9.37
CA CYS A 141 -5.29 -14.77 8.17
C CYS A 141 -6.74 -14.26 8.11
N VAL A 142 -7.72 -15.13 8.38
CA VAL A 142 -9.17 -14.81 8.37
C VAL A 142 -9.50 -13.70 9.37
N PHE A 143 -8.91 -13.73 10.58
CA PHE A 143 -9.20 -12.76 11.64
C PHE A 143 -8.27 -11.52 11.65
N THR A 144 -7.25 -11.46 10.79
CA THR A 144 -6.34 -10.31 10.73
C THR A 144 -7.09 -9.00 10.42
N ALA A 145 -8.01 -9.00 9.46
CA ALA A 145 -8.74 -7.80 9.06
C ALA A 145 -9.66 -7.23 10.17
N PRO A 146 -10.50 -8.02 10.86
CA PRO A 146 -11.25 -7.56 12.02
C PRO A 146 -10.38 -6.97 13.15
N ILE A 147 -9.23 -7.59 13.45
CA ILE A 147 -8.30 -7.11 14.49
C ILE A 147 -7.74 -5.74 14.12
N PHE A 148 -7.22 -5.59 12.90
CA PHE A 148 -6.67 -4.32 12.43
C PHE A 148 -7.75 -3.25 12.25
N SER A 149 -9.01 -3.62 12.02
CA SER A 149 -10.11 -2.66 12.08
C SER A 149 -10.33 -2.07 13.46
N ALA A 150 -10.18 -2.85 14.54
CA ALA A 150 -10.25 -2.32 15.89
C ALA A 150 -9.10 -1.34 16.15
N PHE A 151 -7.88 -1.68 15.70
CA PHE A 151 -6.72 -0.80 15.79
C PHE A 151 -6.88 0.47 14.94
N ALA A 152 -7.50 0.40 13.76
CA ALA A 152 -7.80 1.57 12.93
C ALA A 152 -8.77 2.53 13.63
N SER A 153 -9.78 2.01 14.33
CA SER A 153 -10.70 2.82 15.15
C SER A 153 -9.96 3.53 16.28
N TRP A 154 -9.02 2.86 16.96
CA TRP A 154 -8.18 3.49 17.98
C TRP A 154 -7.20 4.51 17.41
N ALA A 155 -6.58 4.24 16.25
CA ALA A 155 -5.73 5.20 15.55
C ALA A 155 -6.51 6.46 15.14
N THR A 156 -7.78 6.31 14.75
CA THR A 156 -8.68 7.42 14.43
C THR A 156 -9.00 8.27 15.65
N TYR A 157 -9.27 7.64 16.80
CA TYR A 157 -9.40 8.35 18.06
C TYR A 157 -8.16 9.21 18.33
N LEU A 158 -6.96 8.64 18.20
CA LEU A 158 -5.70 9.34 18.44
C LEU A 158 -5.51 10.52 17.48
N LEU A 159 -5.76 10.33 16.18
CA LEU A 159 -5.67 11.40 15.18
C LEU A 159 -6.63 12.56 15.49
N THR A 160 -7.92 12.27 15.67
CA THR A 160 -8.93 13.30 15.88
C THR A 160 -8.79 13.98 17.25
N LYS A 161 -8.29 13.25 18.26
CA LYS A 161 -7.95 13.82 19.58
C LYS A 161 -6.89 14.92 19.46
N GLU A 162 -5.88 14.74 18.61
CA GLU A 162 -4.83 15.76 18.40
C GLU A 162 -5.32 16.99 17.64
N VAL A 163 -6.39 16.85 16.84
CA VAL A 163 -6.93 17.96 16.03
C VAL A 163 -7.93 18.82 16.81
N LYS A 164 -8.87 18.20 17.53
CA LYS A 164 -9.98 18.92 18.18
C LYS A 164 -10.19 18.59 19.66
N GLY A 165 -9.95 17.34 20.05
CA GLY A 165 -10.05 16.91 21.45
C GLY A 165 -10.69 15.52 21.63
N PRO A 166 -10.77 15.04 22.89
CA PRO A 166 -11.11 13.64 23.19
C PRO A 166 -12.55 13.26 22.80
N GLY A 167 -13.53 14.16 23.01
CA GLY A 167 -14.93 13.88 22.66
C GLY A 167 -15.13 13.67 21.15
N ALA A 168 -14.53 14.53 20.32
CA ALA A 168 -14.54 14.37 18.87
C ALA A 168 -13.83 13.09 18.43
N GLY A 169 -12.76 12.71 19.12
CA GLY A 169 -12.04 11.46 18.85
C GLY A 169 -12.88 10.21 19.13
N LEU A 170 -13.64 10.17 20.23
CA LEU A 170 -14.51 9.03 20.54
C LEU A 170 -15.60 8.87 19.49
N THR A 171 -16.22 9.97 19.07
CA THR A 171 -17.23 9.96 17.99
C THR A 171 -16.62 9.49 16.67
N ALA A 172 -15.44 10.00 16.29
CA ALA A 172 -14.79 9.61 15.04
C ALA A 172 -14.42 8.11 15.02
N ALA A 173 -13.92 7.58 16.13
CA ALA A 173 -13.61 6.15 16.26
C ALA A 173 -14.85 5.26 16.14
N LEU A 174 -15.97 5.67 16.76
CA LEU A 174 -17.24 4.96 16.64
C LEU A 174 -17.77 4.97 15.20
N LEU A 175 -17.67 6.11 14.51
CA LEU A 175 -18.10 6.23 13.12
C LEU A 175 -17.25 5.36 12.19
N LEU A 176 -15.93 5.34 12.36
CA LEU A 176 -15.06 4.47 11.56
C LEU A 176 -15.34 2.98 11.83
N ALA A 177 -15.61 2.61 13.09
CA ALA A 177 -15.92 1.22 13.44
C ALA A 177 -17.13 0.67 12.67
N MET A 178 -18.14 1.52 12.41
CA MET A 178 -19.42 1.14 11.78
C MET A 178 -19.53 1.49 10.29
N VAL A 179 -18.55 2.18 9.69
CA VAL A 179 -18.71 2.68 8.32
C VAL A 179 -18.75 1.53 7.30
N PRO A 180 -19.83 1.38 6.50
CA PRO A 180 -19.97 0.25 5.57
C PRO A 180 -18.86 0.17 4.53
N SER A 181 -18.38 1.32 4.04
CA SER A 181 -17.30 1.40 3.05
C SER A 181 -15.97 0.84 3.54
N TYR A 182 -15.71 0.89 4.86
CA TYR A 182 -14.53 0.25 5.43
C TYR A 182 -14.82 -1.21 5.75
N ILE A 183 -16.01 -1.52 6.28
CA ILE A 183 -16.42 -2.90 6.57
C ILE A 183 -16.28 -3.77 5.33
N SER A 184 -16.70 -3.31 4.14
CA SER A 184 -16.62 -4.09 2.90
C SER A 184 -15.21 -4.56 2.52
N ARG A 185 -14.16 -3.90 3.02
CA ARG A 185 -12.74 -4.25 2.77
C ARG A 185 -12.03 -4.81 4.01
N SER A 186 -12.77 -5.05 5.09
CA SER A 186 -12.21 -5.52 6.37
C SER A 186 -13.05 -6.60 7.04
N VAL A 187 -13.94 -7.26 6.30
CA VAL A 187 -14.72 -8.41 6.78
C VAL A 187 -13.79 -9.58 7.11
N ALA A 188 -14.14 -10.38 8.11
CA ALA A 188 -13.44 -11.64 8.38
C ALA A 188 -13.41 -12.53 7.11
N GLY A 189 -12.22 -13.01 6.76
CA GLY A 189 -11.97 -13.76 5.51
C GLY A 189 -11.48 -12.91 4.33
N SER A 190 -11.60 -11.57 4.38
CA SER A 190 -11.03 -10.66 3.39
C SER A 190 -9.55 -10.36 3.73
N TYR A 191 -8.67 -11.31 3.42
CA TYR A 191 -7.22 -11.21 3.69
C TYR A 191 -6.48 -10.48 2.55
N ASP A 192 -6.82 -9.20 2.36
CA ASP A 192 -6.15 -8.31 1.42
C ASP A 192 -5.31 -7.23 2.13
N ASN A 193 -4.40 -6.61 1.39
CA ASN A 193 -3.42 -5.63 1.88
C ASN A 193 -4.07 -4.43 2.59
N GLU A 194 -5.28 -4.09 2.17
CA GLU A 194 -6.07 -2.98 2.71
C GLU A 194 -6.45 -3.19 4.18
N ALA A 195 -6.53 -4.45 4.62
CA ALA A 195 -6.83 -4.84 6.00
C ALA A 195 -5.87 -4.20 7.01
N VAL A 196 -4.57 -4.19 6.71
CA VAL A 196 -3.52 -3.61 7.57
C VAL A 196 -3.16 -2.18 7.15
N ALA A 197 -3.31 -1.85 5.86
CA ALA A 197 -2.89 -0.56 5.31
C ALA A 197 -3.74 0.61 5.80
N ILE A 198 -5.06 0.44 6.01
CA ILE A 198 -5.92 1.53 6.47
C ILE A 198 -5.53 1.96 7.89
N PHE A 199 -5.21 1.01 8.77
CA PHE A 199 -4.63 1.31 10.08
C PHE A 199 -3.30 2.06 9.95
N ALA A 200 -2.37 1.56 9.13
CA ALA A 200 -1.05 2.17 8.94
C ALA A 200 -1.14 3.61 8.41
N LEU A 201 -2.05 3.87 7.48
CA LEU A 201 -2.31 5.18 6.90
C LEU A 201 -2.82 6.18 7.95
N ILE A 202 -3.84 5.81 8.72
CA ILE A 202 -4.40 6.68 9.77
C ILE A 202 -3.36 6.94 10.85
N PHE A 203 -2.59 5.91 11.23
CA PHE A 203 -1.55 6.02 12.24
C PHE A 203 -0.39 6.92 11.79
N THR A 204 0.00 6.86 10.50
CA THR A 204 0.98 7.79 9.91
C THR A 204 0.48 9.22 9.98
N PHE A 205 -0.77 9.49 9.62
CA PHE A 205 -1.33 10.85 9.76
C PHE A 205 -1.43 11.31 11.22
N TYR A 206 -1.75 10.41 12.15
CA TYR A 206 -1.71 10.71 13.58
C TYR A 206 -0.31 11.16 14.02
N LEU A 207 0.74 10.40 13.69
CA LEU A 207 2.11 10.75 14.06
C LEU A 207 2.60 12.02 13.36
N TYR A 208 2.19 12.25 12.11
CA TYR A 208 2.46 13.50 11.41
C TYR A 208 1.86 14.72 12.15
N VAL A 209 0.56 14.67 12.48
CA VAL A 209 -0.10 15.75 13.24
C VAL A 209 0.50 15.89 14.64
N LYS A 210 0.84 14.77 15.30
CA LYS A 210 1.49 14.78 16.62
C LYS A 210 2.85 15.49 16.56
N THR A 211 3.60 15.26 15.49
CA THR A 211 4.90 15.89 15.24
C THR A 211 4.74 17.38 14.97
N LEU A 212 3.72 17.79 14.20
CA LEU A 212 3.41 19.21 13.97
C LEU A 212 3.06 19.96 15.26
N ASN A 213 2.26 19.33 16.13
CA ASN A 213 1.85 19.93 17.40
C ASN A 213 3.03 20.03 18.38
N THR A 214 3.85 18.98 18.48
CA THR A 214 4.92 18.88 19.49
C THR A 214 6.23 19.51 19.02
N GLY A 215 6.58 19.41 17.73
CA GLY A 215 7.87 19.83 17.18
C GLY A 215 9.04 18.92 17.59
N SER A 216 8.79 17.68 18.02
CA SER A 216 9.82 16.75 18.49
C SER A 216 10.31 15.85 17.36
N LEU A 217 11.64 15.69 17.26
CA LEU A 217 12.28 14.80 16.31
C LEU A 217 11.95 13.32 16.59
N PHE A 218 11.69 12.95 17.84
CA PHE A 218 11.30 11.58 18.21
C PHE A 218 10.02 11.16 17.48
N TYR A 219 8.98 12.01 17.50
CA TYR A 219 7.73 11.73 16.78
C TYR A 219 7.93 11.77 15.26
N ALA A 220 8.86 12.58 14.74
CA ALA A 220 9.19 12.60 13.32
C ALA A 220 9.84 11.29 12.85
N THR A 221 10.73 10.71 13.66
CA THR A 221 11.32 9.39 13.39
C THR A 221 10.28 8.28 13.47
N LEU A 222 9.42 8.29 14.50
CA LEU A 222 8.31 7.35 14.60
C LEU A 222 7.36 7.46 13.40
N ASN A 223 7.08 8.68 12.93
CA ASN A 223 6.27 8.91 11.74
C ASN A 223 6.91 8.28 10.49
N SER A 224 8.23 8.38 10.36
CA SER A 224 8.97 7.77 9.24
C SER A 224 8.94 6.24 9.28
N ILE A 225 9.00 5.65 10.49
CA ILE A 225 8.87 4.20 10.69
C ILE A 225 7.42 3.74 10.38
N ALA A 226 6.41 4.49 10.82
CA ALA A 226 5.01 4.19 10.49
C ALA A 226 4.75 4.29 8.98
N TYR A 227 5.34 5.29 8.32
CA TYR A 227 5.31 5.41 6.86
C TYR A 227 6.02 4.22 6.19
N PHE A 228 7.16 3.75 6.70
CA PHE A 228 7.81 2.54 6.19
C PHE A 228 6.91 1.31 6.30
N TYR A 229 6.23 1.11 7.44
CA TYR A 229 5.25 0.03 7.58
C TYR A 229 4.10 0.14 6.55
N MET A 230 3.65 1.37 6.28
CA MET A 230 2.67 1.63 5.22
C MET A 230 3.20 1.24 3.84
N VAL A 231 4.44 1.62 3.49
CA VAL A 231 5.10 1.26 2.23
C VAL A 231 5.23 -0.25 2.09
N CYS A 232 5.58 -0.95 3.17
CA CYS A 232 5.63 -2.42 3.18
C CYS A 232 4.25 -3.06 2.99
N SER A 233 3.17 -2.38 3.39
CA SER A 233 1.81 -2.95 3.42
C SER A 233 1.03 -2.72 2.14
N TRP A 234 1.11 -1.54 1.52
CA TRP A 234 0.28 -1.22 0.35
C TRP A 234 0.87 -0.12 -0.53
N GLY A 235 0.66 -0.27 -1.85
CA GLY A 235 1.11 0.69 -2.87
C GLY A 235 0.50 2.10 -2.74
N GLY A 236 -0.56 2.28 -1.96
CA GLY A 236 -1.14 3.60 -1.69
C GLY A 236 -0.31 4.49 -0.76
N TYR A 237 0.91 4.08 -0.37
CA TYR A 237 1.87 4.98 0.28
C TYR A 237 2.16 6.24 -0.57
N THR A 238 2.04 6.14 -1.90
CA THR A 238 2.14 7.25 -2.86
C THR A 238 1.10 8.35 -2.59
N PHE A 239 -0.04 8.01 -1.98
CA PHE A 239 -1.02 9.01 -1.55
C PHE A 239 -0.50 9.86 -0.39
N ILE A 240 0.12 9.23 0.62
CA ILE A 240 0.64 9.92 1.81
C ILE A 240 1.75 10.90 1.42
N ILE A 241 2.70 10.42 0.60
CA ILE A 241 3.86 11.21 0.19
C ILE A 241 3.50 12.36 -0.75
N ASN A 242 2.29 12.39 -1.32
CA ASN A 242 1.78 13.52 -2.12
C ASN A 242 0.85 14.44 -1.32
N LEU A 243 0.07 13.90 -0.40
CA LEU A 243 -0.83 14.69 0.45
C LEU A 243 -0.06 15.55 1.47
N ILE A 244 0.97 15.01 2.10
CA ILE A 244 1.76 15.73 3.10
C ILE A 244 2.48 16.95 2.50
N PRO A 245 3.20 16.85 1.36
CA PRO A 245 3.76 18.02 0.68
C PRO A 245 2.71 19.05 0.29
N MET A 246 1.53 18.61 -0.16
CA MET A 246 0.43 19.52 -0.50
C MET A 246 -0.01 20.33 0.73
N HIS A 247 -0.12 19.69 1.90
CA HIS A 247 -0.37 20.37 3.16
C HIS A 247 0.75 21.37 3.53
N VAL A 248 2.02 20.96 3.41
CA VAL A 248 3.18 21.83 3.68
C VAL A 248 3.20 23.06 2.76
N LEU A 249 2.93 22.86 1.47
CA LEU A 249 2.84 23.93 0.49
C LEU A 249 1.71 24.90 0.83
N LEU A 250 0.55 24.39 1.24
CA LEU A 250 -0.57 25.22 1.69
C LEU A 250 -0.20 26.05 2.94
N CYS A 251 0.52 25.46 3.91
CA CYS A 251 1.02 26.20 5.07
C CYS A 251 2.01 27.30 4.68
N ILE A 252 2.86 27.06 3.69
CA ILE A 252 3.78 28.06 3.14
C ILE A 252 3.02 29.21 2.48
N VAL A 253 2.09 28.91 1.56
CA VAL A 253 1.32 29.90 0.81
C VAL A 253 0.44 30.76 1.73
N THR A 254 -0.13 30.16 2.78
CA THR A 254 -0.90 30.89 3.81
C THR A 254 -0.03 31.68 4.79
N GLY A 255 1.31 31.67 4.62
CA GLY A 255 2.25 32.38 5.47
C GLY A 255 2.44 31.79 6.87
N ARG A 256 1.97 30.55 7.10
CA ARG A 256 2.01 29.84 8.39
C ARG A 256 3.24 28.94 8.52
N TYR A 257 4.40 29.43 8.08
CA TYR A 257 5.67 28.71 8.25
C TYR A 257 6.10 28.71 9.72
N SER A 258 6.56 27.56 10.21
CA SER A 258 7.08 27.37 11.58
C SER A 258 8.20 26.33 11.57
N HIS A 259 9.13 26.42 12.54
CA HIS A 259 10.19 25.42 12.73
C HIS A 259 9.62 24.00 12.94
N ARG A 260 8.40 23.88 13.50
CA ARG A 260 7.72 22.59 13.69
C ARG A 260 7.33 21.94 12.37
N LEU A 261 6.94 22.75 11.38
CA LEU A 261 6.62 22.27 10.03
C LEU A 261 7.87 21.69 9.36
N TYR A 262 9.01 22.34 9.55
CA TYR A 262 10.30 21.85 9.08
C TYR A 262 10.68 20.50 9.71
N ILE A 263 10.59 20.40 11.04
CA ILE A 263 10.91 19.16 11.78
C ILE A 263 9.92 18.03 11.44
N ALA A 264 8.66 18.34 11.12
CA ALA A 264 7.69 17.31 10.75
C ALA A 264 7.90 16.76 9.33
N TYR A 265 8.34 17.59 8.39
CA TYR A 265 8.40 17.24 6.98
C TYR A 265 9.78 16.76 6.51
N ALA A 266 10.85 17.46 6.90
CA ALA A 266 12.18 17.16 6.38
C ALA A 266 12.67 15.74 6.74
N PRO A 267 12.53 15.26 8.01
CA PRO A 267 12.88 13.89 8.34
C PRO A 267 12.03 12.85 7.61
N LEU A 268 10.74 13.14 7.38
CA LEU A 268 9.85 12.22 6.67
C LEU A 268 10.29 12.00 5.22
N VAL A 269 10.67 13.05 4.50
CA VAL A 269 11.16 12.91 3.12
C VAL A 269 12.49 12.17 3.10
N VAL A 270 13.45 12.53 3.96
CA VAL A 270 14.78 11.89 3.95
C VAL A 270 14.70 10.44 4.43
N LEU A 271 14.23 10.21 5.66
CA LEU A 271 14.16 8.87 6.24
C LEU A 271 13.10 8.02 5.56
N GLY A 272 11.94 8.58 5.23
CA GLY A 272 10.86 7.85 4.57
C GLY A 272 11.25 7.38 3.16
N THR A 273 11.93 8.20 2.36
CA THR A 273 12.43 7.76 1.04
C THR A 273 13.52 6.70 1.18
N LEU A 274 14.47 6.87 2.11
CA LEU A 274 15.51 5.87 2.36
C LEU A 274 14.92 4.52 2.78
N LEU A 275 13.97 4.53 3.72
CA LEU A 275 13.27 3.33 4.18
C LEU A 275 12.41 2.73 3.06
N ALA A 276 11.70 3.54 2.27
CA ALA A 276 10.91 3.05 1.15
C ALA A 276 11.78 2.35 0.08
N ALA A 277 12.98 2.86 -0.17
CA ALA A 277 13.92 2.24 -1.12
C ALA A 277 14.45 0.87 -0.66
N LEU A 278 14.36 0.56 0.64
CA LEU A 278 14.72 -0.76 1.17
C LEU A 278 13.70 -1.84 0.80
N VAL A 279 12.47 -1.47 0.43
CA VAL A 279 11.45 -2.45 0.02
C VAL A 279 11.68 -2.81 -1.45
N PRO A 280 12.07 -4.04 -1.79
CA PRO A 280 12.46 -4.45 -3.15
C PRO A 280 11.43 -4.20 -4.25
N VAL A 281 10.12 -4.30 -3.96
CA VAL A 281 9.07 -3.97 -4.94
C VAL A 281 9.08 -2.48 -5.31
N VAL A 282 9.54 -1.62 -4.41
CA VAL A 282 9.71 -0.19 -4.62
C VAL A 282 11.11 0.10 -5.16
N GLY A 283 12.16 -0.32 -4.45
CA GLY A 283 13.55 -0.10 -4.81
C GLY A 283 13.84 1.36 -5.16
N PHE A 284 14.55 1.59 -6.27
CA PHE A 284 14.86 2.94 -6.76
C PHE A 284 13.66 3.68 -7.37
N ASN A 285 12.50 3.03 -7.51
CA ASN A 285 11.28 3.72 -7.98
C ASN A 285 10.86 4.82 -7.02
N ALA A 286 11.20 4.74 -5.72
CA ALA A 286 10.97 5.82 -4.76
C ALA A 286 11.61 7.17 -5.16
N VAL A 287 12.65 7.15 -5.99
CA VAL A 287 13.36 8.35 -6.46
C VAL A 287 13.13 8.59 -7.95
N MET A 288 13.04 7.52 -8.76
CA MET A 288 12.98 7.63 -10.21
C MET A 288 11.57 7.93 -10.75
N THR A 289 10.50 7.55 -10.04
CA THR A 289 9.13 7.77 -10.56
C THR A 289 8.64 9.18 -10.26
N SER A 290 7.87 9.74 -11.20
CA SER A 290 7.34 11.10 -11.07
C SER A 290 6.31 11.24 -9.95
N GLU A 291 5.75 10.12 -9.48
CA GLU A 291 4.80 10.07 -8.37
C GLU A 291 5.37 10.61 -7.05
N HIS A 292 6.71 10.62 -6.89
CA HIS A 292 7.37 11.15 -5.69
C HIS A 292 7.93 12.57 -5.87
N PHE A 293 7.95 13.11 -7.09
CA PHE A 293 8.62 14.38 -7.40
C PHE A 293 8.03 15.59 -6.67
N ALA A 294 6.72 15.59 -6.42
CA ALA A 294 6.08 16.65 -5.65
C ALA A 294 6.67 16.76 -4.23
N SER A 295 7.03 15.63 -3.62
CA SER A 295 7.64 15.61 -2.29
C SER A 295 9.05 16.21 -2.31
N PHE A 296 9.89 15.85 -3.29
CA PHE A 296 11.23 16.41 -3.39
C PHE A 296 11.21 17.91 -3.75
N LEU A 297 10.28 18.34 -4.58
CA LEU A 297 10.11 19.75 -4.94
C LEU A 297 9.76 20.60 -3.71
N VAL A 298 8.75 20.19 -2.93
CA VAL A 298 8.35 20.90 -1.72
C VAL A 298 9.45 20.85 -0.66
N PHE A 299 10.24 19.77 -0.60
CA PHE A 299 11.41 19.67 0.26
C PHE A 299 12.46 20.74 -0.07
N ILE A 300 12.79 20.93 -1.35
CA ILE A 300 13.71 21.99 -1.79
C ILE A 300 13.15 23.37 -1.44
N ILE A 301 11.88 23.63 -1.74
CA ILE A 301 11.22 24.91 -1.42
C ILE A 301 11.29 25.19 0.09
N LEU A 302 11.04 24.19 0.92
CA LEU A 302 11.07 24.33 2.37
C LEU A 302 12.47 24.68 2.89
N HIS A 303 13.53 24.11 2.31
CA HIS A 303 14.92 24.45 2.67
C HIS A 303 15.27 25.89 2.28
N VAL A 304 14.85 26.33 1.10
CA VAL A 304 15.05 27.72 0.65
C VAL A 304 14.35 28.69 1.59
N ILE A 305 13.09 28.41 1.96
CA ILE A 305 12.33 29.25 2.90
C ILE A 305 13.00 29.26 4.28
N ALA A 306 13.41 28.10 4.80
CA ALA A 306 14.10 28.02 6.09
C ALA A 306 15.37 28.88 6.09
N LEU A 307 16.15 28.84 5.01
CA LEU A 307 17.34 29.67 4.84
C LEU A 307 17.01 31.17 4.79
N VAL A 308 15.96 31.57 4.05
CA VAL A 308 15.52 32.98 3.99
C VAL A 308 15.10 33.49 5.36
N TYR A 309 14.35 32.70 6.14
CA TYR A 309 13.97 33.05 7.50
C TYR A 309 15.18 33.15 8.44
N TYR A 310 16.18 32.29 8.27
CA TYR A 310 17.43 32.37 9.02
C TYR A 310 18.22 33.65 8.72
N ILE A 311 18.43 33.95 7.43
CA ILE A 311 19.14 35.17 6.98
C ILE A 311 18.42 36.43 7.47
N LYS A 312 17.07 36.45 7.42
CA LYS A 312 16.26 37.55 7.96
C LYS A 312 16.49 37.79 9.45
N GLY A 313 16.81 36.74 10.21
CA GLY A 313 17.10 36.84 11.65
C GLY A 313 18.49 37.40 11.95
N VAL A 314 19.44 37.28 11.03
CA VAL A 314 20.85 37.69 11.23
C VAL A 314 21.15 39.07 10.64
N LEU A 315 20.52 39.44 9.51
CA LEU A 315 20.83 40.67 8.78
C LEU A 315 19.92 41.84 9.17
N SER A 316 20.46 43.07 9.03
CA SER A 316 19.66 44.29 9.14
C SER A 316 18.63 44.40 8.00
N PRO A 317 17.49 45.11 8.19
CA PRO A 317 16.42 45.18 7.19
C PRO A 317 16.86 45.74 5.82
N GLN A 318 17.88 46.61 5.81
CA GLN A 318 18.43 47.20 4.59
C GLN A 318 19.31 46.21 3.83
N MET A 319 20.20 45.49 4.54
CA MET A 319 21.04 44.45 3.95
C MET A 319 20.21 43.24 3.50
N PHE A 320 19.12 42.93 4.21
CA PHE A 320 18.18 41.88 3.83
C PHE A 320 17.49 42.16 2.49
N LYS A 321 17.04 43.40 2.24
CA LYS A 321 16.47 43.77 0.94
C LYS A 321 17.46 43.55 -0.20
N VAL A 322 18.72 43.98 -0.03
CA VAL A 322 19.78 43.78 -1.03
C VAL A 322 20.09 42.29 -1.23
N ALA A 323 20.21 41.52 -0.14
CA ALA A 323 20.46 40.09 -0.20
C ALA A 323 19.31 39.32 -0.88
N VAL A 324 18.05 39.67 -0.57
CA VAL A 324 16.88 39.07 -1.23
C VAL A 324 16.84 39.43 -2.71
N THR A 325 17.09 40.68 -3.08
CA THR A 325 17.13 41.08 -4.51
C THR A 325 18.24 40.35 -5.27
N LEU A 326 19.40 40.11 -4.65
CA LEU A 326 20.50 39.35 -5.24
C LEU A 326 20.19 37.85 -5.36
N VAL A 327 19.62 37.25 -4.30
CA VAL A 327 19.27 35.83 -4.26
C VAL A 327 18.06 35.53 -5.15
N VAL A 328 17.07 36.42 -5.25
CA VAL A 328 15.92 36.25 -6.14
C VAL A 328 16.35 36.41 -7.60
N SER A 329 17.25 37.34 -7.94
CA SER A 329 17.74 37.50 -9.32
C SER A 329 18.57 36.31 -9.80
N ILE A 330 19.47 35.78 -8.96
CA ILE A 330 20.28 34.59 -9.30
C ILE A 330 19.46 33.30 -9.13
N GLY A 331 18.68 33.20 -8.07
CA GLY A 331 17.89 32.03 -7.70
C GLY A 331 16.72 31.78 -8.65
N LEU A 332 16.12 32.81 -9.24
CA LEU A 332 15.09 32.63 -10.26
C LEU A 332 15.67 31.97 -11.52
N ALA A 333 16.87 32.35 -11.94
CA ALA A 333 17.56 31.73 -13.08
C ALA A 333 17.87 30.25 -12.82
N VAL A 334 18.37 29.91 -11.63
CA VAL A 334 18.64 28.51 -11.22
C VAL A 334 17.34 27.72 -11.09
N CYS A 335 16.29 28.29 -10.51
CA CYS A 335 14.99 27.62 -10.37
C CYS A 335 14.33 27.36 -11.72
N CYS A 336 14.40 28.32 -12.66
CA CYS A 336 13.95 28.13 -14.03
C CYS A 336 14.78 27.08 -14.78
N ALA A 337 16.10 27.03 -14.57
CA ALA A 337 16.96 26.01 -15.17
C ALA A 337 16.64 24.60 -14.63
N VAL A 338 16.49 24.45 -13.31
CA VAL A 338 16.13 23.16 -12.68
C VAL A 338 14.74 22.72 -13.09
N ALA A 339 13.76 23.64 -13.13
CA ALA A 339 12.41 23.35 -13.61
C ALA A 339 12.42 22.93 -15.10
N ALA A 340 13.21 23.60 -15.94
CA ALA A 340 13.35 23.25 -17.35
C ALA A 340 13.96 21.86 -17.55
N VAL A 341 15.00 21.51 -16.77
CA VAL A 341 15.61 20.16 -16.78
C VAL A 341 14.62 19.10 -16.32
N LEU A 342 13.86 19.35 -15.25
CA LEU A 342 12.81 18.44 -14.77
C LEU A 342 11.70 18.26 -15.80
N VAL A 343 11.22 19.33 -16.42
CA VAL A 343 10.19 19.29 -17.46
C VAL A 343 10.70 18.53 -18.69
N ALA A 344 11.96 18.75 -19.10
CA ALA A 344 12.57 18.02 -20.21
C ALA A 344 12.71 16.52 -19.90
N LEU A 345 13.13 16.17 -18.68
CA LEU A 345 13.27 14.77 -18.24
C LEU A 345 11.90 14.07 -18.24
N VAL A 346 10.87 14.74 -17.70
CA VAL A 346 9.50 14.22 -17.67
C VAL A 346 8.93 14.10 -19.08
N ALA A 347 9.09 15.11 -19.93
CA ALA A 347 8.58 15.13 -21.30
C ALA A 347 9.26 14.10 -22.22
N SER A 348 10.50 13.68 -21.91
CA SER A 348 11.21 12.66 -22.68
C SER A 348 10.65 11.24 -22.50
N SER A 349 9.89 11.00 -21.43
CA SER A 349 9.30 9.69 -21.15
C SER A 349 7.87 9.56 -21.72
N PRO A 350 7.52 8.45 -22.41
CA PRO A 350 6.20 8.27 -23.02
C PRO A 350 5.02 8.37 -22.04
N THR A 351 5.23 8.01 -20.77
CA THR A 351 4.21 8.07 -19.71
C THR A 351 4.39 9.26 -18.77
N LYS A 352 5.26 10.22 -19.09
CA LYS A 352 5.65 11.34 -18.20
C LYS A 352 6.15 10.86 -16.83
N GLY A 353 6.70 9.65 -16.75
CA GLY A 353 7.18 9.00 -15.53
C GLY A 353 6.08 8.47 -14.60
N TRP A 354 4.81 8.58 -14.99
CA TRP A 354 3.66 8.06 -14.22
C TRP A 354 3.39 6.60 -14.56
N SER A 355 2.90 5.83 -13.58
CA SER A 355 2.33 4.52 -13.87
C SER A 355 0.98 4.67 -14.58
N GLY A 356 0.62 3.73 -15.46
CA GLY A 356 -0.66 3.77 -16.18
C GLY A 356 -1.88 3.78 -15.25
N ARG A 357 -1.78 3.10 -14.09
CA ARG A 357 -2.80 3.10 -13.04
C ARG A 357 -2.98 4.50 -12.44
N SER A 358 -1.91 5.15 -12.00
CA SER A 358 -1.99 6.50 -11.42
C SER A 358 -2.47 7.53 -12.45
N LEU A 359 -2.01 7.41 -13.70
CA LEU A 359 -2.43 8.31 -14.78
C LEU A 359 -3.93 8.20 -15.08
N SER A 360 -4.51 6.99 -14.99
CA SER A 360 -5.96 6.79 -15.18
C SER A 360 -6.84 7.50 -14.12
N LEU A 361 -6.28 7.80 -12.95
CA LEU A 361 -6.97 8.56 -11.90
C LEU A 361 -6.94 10.07 -12.18
N LEU A 362 -5.87 10.57 -12.81
CA LEU A 362 -5.72 11.97 -13.18
C LEU A 362 -6.44 12.30 -14.48
N ASP A 363 -6.38 11.38 -15.44
CA ASP A 363 -7.06 11.47 -16.72
C ASP A 363 -7.85 10.17 -16.97
N PRO A 364 -9.19 10.20 -16.79
CA PRO A 364 -10.02 9.01 -16.97
C PRO A 364 -10.06 8.53 -18.43
N TYR A 365 -9.69 9.38 -19.40
CA TYR A 365 -9.68 9.00 -20.81
C TYR A 365 -8.54 8.05 -21.15
N VAL A 366 -7.44 8.05 -20.39
CA VAL A 366 -6.30 7.14 -20.62
C VAL A 366 -6.70 5.68 -20.45
N ALA A 367 -7.53 5.36 -19.45
CA ALA A 367 -8.04 4.00 -19.27
C ALA A 367 -8.98 3.58 -20.42
N ILE A 368 -9.84 4.50 -20.87
CA ILE A 368 -10.76 4.26 -21.97
C ILE A 368 -10.00 4.02 -23.27
N LEU A 369 -9.00 4.86 -23.56
CA LEU A 369 -8.16 4.71 -24.76
C LEU A 369 -7.32 3.44 -24.73
N ALA A 370 -6.80 3.03 -23.57
CA ALA A 370 -6.11 1.75 -23.42
C ALA A 370 -7.06 0.58 -23.76
N TYR A 371 -8.27 0.58 -23.21
CA TYR A 371 -9.28 -0.45 -23.47
C TYR A 371 -9.70 -0.49 -24.95
N LEU A 372 -9.91 0.67 -25.58
CA LEU A 372 -10.23 0.77 -27.00
C LEU A 372 -9.07 0.29 -27.90
N SER A 373 -7.83 0.53 -27.49
CA SER A 373 -6.66 0.06 -28.23
C SER A 373 -6.50 -1.46 -28.18
N GLU A 374 -6.75 -2.09 -27.02
CA GLU A 374 -6.79 -3.55 -26.91
C GLU A 374 -7.92 -4.16 -27.74
N ILE A 375 -9.12 -3.58 -27.71
CA ILE A 375 -10.24 -4.03 -28.56
C ILE A 375 -9.87 -3.91 -30.04
N SER A 376 -9.25 -2.80 -30.45
CA SER A 376 -8.75 -2.61 -31.82
C SER A 376 -7.72 -3.68 -32.20
N LEU A 377 -6.80 -4.02 -31.30
CA LEU A 377 -5.77 -5.04 -31.54
C LEU A 377 -6.36 -6.45 -31.62
N ALA A 378 -7.29 -6.78 -30.72
CA ALA A 378 -8.03 -8.03 -30.74
C ALA A 378 -8.88 -8.17 -32.01
N LEU A 379 -9.54 -7.10 -32.44
CA LEU A 379 -10.30 -7.07 -33.70
C LEU A 379 -9.40 -7.22 -34.92
N ARG A 380 -8.23 -6.57 -34.95
CA ARG A 380 -7.22 -6.77 -36.02
C ARG A 380 -6.72 -8.19 -36.07
N ALA A 381 -6.35 -8.77 -34.92
CA ALA A 381 -5.93 -10.16 -34.83
C ALA A 381 -7.03 -11.13 -35.31
N ARG A 382 -8.30 -10.85 -34.97
CA ARG A 382 -9.45 -11.62 -35.46
C ARG A 382 -9.66 -11.47 -36.97
N LEU A 383 -9.52 -10.26 -37.51
CA LEU A 383 -9.61 -9.99 -38.95
C LEU A 383 -8.49 -10.68 -39.73
N ASP A 384 -7.27 -10.70 -39.20
CA ASP A 384 -6.13 -11.38 -39.83
C ASP A 384 -6.28 -12.91 -39.77
N SER A 385 -6.81 -13.46 -38.67
CA SER A 385 -7.23 -14.87 -38.58
C SER A 385 -8.31 -15.24 -39.60
N GLN A 386 -9.30 -14.37 -39.81
CA GLN A 386 -10.35 -14.60 -40.82
C GLN A 386 -9.80 -14.49 -42.24
N LYS A 387 -8.83 -13.60 -42.50
CA LYS A 387 -8.15 -13.52 -43.80
C LYS A 387 -7.30 -14.74 -44.09
N SER A 388 -6.62 -15.30 -43.08
CA SER A 388 -5.87 -16.54 -43.26
C SER A 388 -6.78 -17.73 -43.53
N GLU A 389 -7.93 -17.85 -42.85
CA GLU A 389 -8.95 -18.88 -43.16
C GLU A 389 -9.55 -18.71 -44.56
N ALA A 390 -9.82 -17.48 -44.99
CA ALA A 390 -10.35 -17.21 -46.34
C ALA A 390 -9.35 -17.54 -47.47
N GLN A 391 -8.03 -17.50 -47.22
CA GLN A 391 -7.02 -17.94 -48.18
C GLN A 391 -6.92 -19.46 -48.33
N PHE A 392 -7.40 -20.26 -47.37
CA PHE A 392 -7.46 -21.72 -47.48
C PHE A 392 -8.71 -22.21 -48.23
N VAL A 393 -9.68 -21.34 -48.54
CA VAL A 393 -10.84 -21.66 -49.37
C VAL A 393 -10.57 -21.22 -50.81
N VAL A 394 -9.70 -21.94 -51.51
CA VAL A 394 -9.60 -21.81 -52.98
C VAL A 394 -10.86 -22.44 -53.59
N PRO A 395 -11.64 -21.74 -54.43
CA PRO A 395 -12.79 -22.35 -55.09
C PRO A 395 -12.29 -23.33 -56.16
N CYS A 396 -12.52 -24.63 -55.96
CA CYS A 396 -12.36 -25.63 -57.01
C CYS A 396 -13.33 -25.32 -58.17
N LYS A 397 -12.85 -24.59 -59.19
CA LYS A 397 -13.55 -24.41 -60.47
C LYS A 397 -13.19 -25.55 -61.42
N GLY A 398 -14.12 -26.49 -61.53
CA GLY A 398 -14.58 -27.14 -62.78
C GLY A 398 -13.58 -27.81 -63.72
N SER A 399 -13.63 -29.14 -63.77
CA SER A 399 -13.56 -29.90 -65.02
C SER A 399 -14.38 -31.21 -64.92
N SER A 400 -15.18 -31.44 -65.97
CA SER A 400 -16.27 -32.40 -66.21
C SER A 400 -16.06 -33.90 -65.89
N PRO A 401 -17.16 -34.71 -65.87
CA PRO A 401 -17.19 -36.06 -65.33
C PRO A 401 -16.91 -37.14 -66.38
N ALA A 402 -16.04 -38.12 -66.09
CA ALA A 402 -16.03 -39.40 -66.77
C ALA A 402 -15.24 -40.48 -65.99
N HIS A 403 -15.97 -41.52 -65.61
CA HIS A 403 -15.60 -42.94 -65.53
C HIS A 403 -14.50 -43.51 -64.59
N SER A 404 -14.99 -44.48 -63.80
CA SER A 404 -14.41 -45.78 -63.40
C SER A 404 -13.28 -45.89 -62.36
N LEU A 405 -13.68 -46.44 -61.20
CA LEU A 405 -13.07 -47.59 -60.48
C LEU A 405 -11.55 -47.79 -60.58
N SER A 406 -10.84 -47.60 -59.46
CA SER A 406 -10.19 -48.69 -58.69
C SER A 406 -9.31 -48.14 -57.56
N SER A 407 -9.08 -49.03 -56.60
CA SER A 407 -8.36 -48.94 -55.33
C SER A 407 -6.98 -48.28 -55.34
N GLU A 408 -6.68 -47.48 -54.30
CA GLU A 408 -5.46 -47.59 -53.48
C GLU A 408 -5.53 -46.67 -52.22
N LYS A 409 -5.17 -47.24 -51.06
CA LYS A 409 -5.00 -46.63 -49.71
C LYS A 409 -3.63 -45.89 -49.64
N PRO A 410 -3.28 -44.98 -48.67
CA PRO A 410 -3.33 -45.26 -47.22
C PRO A 410 -3.36 -44.09 -46.18
N ALA A 411 -3.59 -44.51 -44.92
CA ALA A 411 -3.01 -44.09 -43.63
C ALA A 411 -3.19 -42.65 -43.07
N LEU A 412 -4.06 -42.57 -42.05
CA LEU A 412 -3.91 -41.68 -40.90
C LEU A 412 -2.67 -42.09 -40.07
N PHE A 413 -1.88 -41.12 -39.63
CA PHE A 413 -1.06 -41.23 -38.42
C PHE A 413 -1.22 -39.96 -37.59
N CYS A 414 -1.87 -40.10 -36.44
CA CYS A 414 -1.66 -39.23 -35.28
C CYS A 414 -0.44 -39.80 -34.54
N THR A 415 0.52 -38.95 -34.18
CA THR A 415 1.56 -39.28 -33.21
C THR A 415 1.46 -38.30 -32.04
N SER A 416 1.00 -38.84 -30.92
CA SER A 416 1.37 -38.44 -29.57
C SER A 416 2.74 -39.01 -29.25
N ASP A 417 3.65 -38.18 -28.77
CA ASP A 417 4.58 -38.44 -27.67
C ASP A 417 4.89 -37.10 -26.98
#